data_AF-A0AA42BQU8-F1
#
_entry.id   AF-A0AA42BQU8-F1
#
_cell.length_a   1.000
_cell.length_b   1.000
_cell.length_c   1.000
_cell.angle_alpha   90.00
_cell.angle_beta   90.00
_cell.angle_gamma   90.00
#
_symmetry.space_group_name_H-M   'P 1'
#
loop_
_entity.id
_entity.type
_entity.pdbx_description
1 polymer ?
#
loop_
_entity_poly.entity_id
_entity_poly.type
_entity_poly.pdbx_seq_one_letter_code
_entity_poly.pdbx_strand_id
1 'polypeptide(L)'
;NELEALLDSPFSQHHKVLTRISQLIRIRKAQPAFHPNATQFTLQLGNQLFGYWRQSLDRKQSIFCISNISDEEQTILLSDINLIGTD
;
A
#
# COMPACT_ATOMS: atom_id res chain seq x y z
N ASN A 1 -3.03 31.82 -5.81
CA ASN A 1 -4.35 31.20 -5.59
C ASN A 1 -4.39 30.65 -4.16
N GLU A 2 -5.52 30.66 -3.44
CA GLU A 2 -5.58 30.25 -2.01
C GLU A 2 -5.02 28.83 -1.78
N LEU A 3 -5.33 27.91 -2.69
CA LEU A 3 -4.84 26.54 -2.65
C LEU A 3 -3.31 26.43 -2.75
N GLU A 4 -2.66 27.26 -3.57
CA GLU A 4 -1.19 27.25 -3.71
C GLU A 4 -0.54 27.65 -2.39
N ALA A 5 -1.07 28.68 -1.73
CA ALA A 5 -0.58 29.09 -0.41
C ALA A 5 -0.76 27.99 0.66
N LEU A 6 -1.87 27.23 0.60
CA LEU A 6 -2.08 26.09 1.47
C LEU A 6 -1.11 24.95 1.16
N LEU A 7 -0.79 24.68 -0.10
CA LEU A 7 0.17 23.65 -0.51
C LEU A 7 1.62 24.01 -0.14
N ASP A 8 1.97 25.28 -0.14
CA ASP A 8 3.30 25.77 0.24
C ASP A 8 3.52 25.83 1.75
N SER A 9 2.45 25.80 2.56
CA SER A 9 2.51 25.82 4.02
C SER A 9 2.78 24.43 4.62
N PRO A 10 3.97 24.17 5.22
CA PRO A 10 4.35 22.83 5.68
C PRO A 10 3.45 22.22 6.77
N PHE A 11 2.75 23.09 7.51
CA PHE A 11 1.89 22.68 8.62
C PHE A 11 0.45 22.41 8.18
N SER A 12 0.07 22.84 6.97
CA SER A 12 -1.27 22.64 6.43
C SER A 12 -1.56 21.16 6.18
N GLN A 13 -2.85 20.80 6.22
CA GLN A 13 -3.29 19.46 5.86
C GLN A 13 -3.02 19.17 4.37
N HIS A 14 -3.17 20.16 3.49
CA HIS A 14 -2.95 20.01 2.04
C HIS A 14 -1.51 19.64 1.73
N HIS A 15 -0.53 20.33 2.32
CA HIS A 15 0.88 20.04 2.15
C HIS A 15 1.22 18.63 2.65
N LYS A 16 0.75 18.27 3.85
CA LYS A 16 0.99 16.94 4.45
C LYS A 16 0.42 15.82 3.59
N VAL A 17 -0.84 15.95 3.14
CA VAL A 17 -1.51 14.94 2.31
C VAL A 17 -0.82 14.80 0.95
N LEU A 18 -0.59 15.91 0.23
CA LEU A 18 0.08 15.88 -1.07
C LEU A 18 1.46 15.25 -0.98
N THR A 19 2.25 15.65 0.04
CA THR A 19 3.59 15.12 0.26
C THR A 19 3.56 13.61 0.49
N ARG A 20 2.67 13.12 1.36
CA ARG A 20 2.56 11.69 1.67
C ARG A 20 2.07 10.88 0.47
N ILE A 21 1.05 11.34 -0.25
CA ILE A 21 0.56 10.65 -1.45
C ILE A 21 1.66 10.62 -2.54
N SER A 22 2.37 11.73 -2.75
CA SER A 22 3.47 11.79 -3.72
C SER A 22 4.62 10.83 -3.37
N GLN A 23 4.93 10.68 -2.08
CA GLN A 23 5.88 9.69 -1.59
C GLN A 23 5.41 8.26 -1.88
N LEU A 24 4.15 7.93 -1.61
CA LEU A 24 3.59 6.61 -1.92
C LEU A 24 3.61 6.30 -3.43
N ILE A 25 3.29 7.28 -4.27
CA ILE A 25 3.39 7.14 -5.73
C ILE A 25 4.85 6.88 -6.16
N ARG A 26 5.80 7.61 -5.58
CA ARG A 26 7.24 7.40 -5.86
C ARG A 26 7.68 5.99 -5.50
N ILE A 27 7.27 5.50 -4.31
CA ILE A 27 7.54 4.12 -3.88
C ILE A 27 6.90 3.14 -4.87
N ARG A 28 5.61 3.29 -5.17
CA ARG A 28 4.87 2.42 -6.11
C ARG A 28 5.57 2.31 -7.47
N LYS A 29 6.04 3.42 -8.03
CA LYS A 29 6.74 3.44 -9.33
C LYS A 29 8.05 2.65 -9.32
N ALA A 30 8.70 2.53 -8.17
CA ALA A 30 9.96 1.82 -8.03
C ALA A 30 9.81 0.30 -7.80
N GLN A 31 8.58 -0.20 -7.62
CA GLN A 31 8.33 -1.61 -7.32
C GLN A 31 7.87 -2.39 -8.57
N PRO A 32 8.67 -3.34 -9.09
CA PRO A 32 8.27 -4.20 -10.22
C PRO A 32 6.94 -4.94 -10.03
N ALA A 33 6.60 -5.35 -8.80
CA ALA A 33 5.32 -6.01 -8.50
C ALA A 33 4.09 -5.13 -8.79
N PHE A 34 4.25 -3.81 -8.96
CA PHE A 34 3.16 -2.88 -9.29
C PHE A 34 2.99 -2.60 -10.79
N HIS A 35 3.68 -3.35 -11.66
CA HIS A 35 3.40 -3.37 -13.10
C HIS A 35 1.91 -3.72 -13.34
N PRO A 36 1.21 -3.09 -14.31
CA PRO A 36 -0.23 -3.30 -14.52
C PRO A 36 -0.60 -4.78 -14.74
N ASN A 37 0.25 -5.53 -15.45
CA ASN A 37 0.05 -6.95 -15.74
C ASN A 37 0.63 -7.91 -14.68
N ALA A 38 1.20 -7.40 -13.59
CA ALA A 38 1.74 -8.24 -12.52
C ALA A 38 0.59 -8.97 -11.79
N THR A 39 0.85 -10.20 -11.37
CA THR A 39 -0.11 -11.06 -10.69
C THR A 39 -0.58 -10.43 -9.38
N GLN A 40 -1.87 -10.55 -9.07
CA GLN A 40 -2.46 -10.10 -7.81
C GLN A 40 -3.47 -11.13 -7.28
N PHE A 41 -3.44 -11.37 -5.96
CA PHE A 41 -4.45 -12.16 -5.25
C PHE A 41 -4.93 -11.42 -4.01
N THR A 42 -6.23 -11.48 -3.73
CA THR A 42 -6.82 -10.93 -2.50
C THR A 42 -6.57 -11.87 -1.32
N LEU A 43 -6.17 -11.31 -0.18
CA LEU A 43 -5.98 -12.03 1.08
C LEU A 43 -7.31 -12.06 1.85
N GLN A 44 -7.64 -13.20 2.43
CA GLN A 44 -8.84 -13.35 3.26
C GLN A 44 -8.49 -13.06 4.72
N LEU A 45 -8.59 -11.79 5.12
CA LEU A 45 -8.14 -11.29 6.44
C LEU A 45 -9.31 -10.84 7.35
N GLY A 46 -10.52 -11.33 7.07
CA GLY A 46 -11.74 -10.90 7.73
C GLY A 46 -12.28 -9.57 7.19
N ASN A 47 -13.14 -8.91 7.98
CA ASN A 47 -13.93 -7.76 7.51
C ASN A 47 -13.29 -6.39 7.80
N GLN A 48 -12.27 -6.34 8.65
CA GLN A 48 -11.65 -5.09 9.13
C GLN A 48 -10.32 -4.79 8.43
N LEU A 49 -9.73 -5.79 7.78
CA LEU A 49 -8.48 -5.68 7.04
C LEU A 49 -8.73 -5.97 5.57
N PHE A 50 -8.31 -5.04 4.71
CA PHE A 50 -8.20 -5.29 3.28
C PHE A 50 -6.76 -5.63 2.95
N GLY A 51 -6.55 -6.80 2.34
CA GLY A 51 -5.22 -7.27 1.98
C GLY A 51 -5.16 -7.83 0.57
N TYR A 52 -4.05 -7.62 -0.11
CA TYR A 52 -3.73 -8.31 -1.34
C TYR A 52 -2.22 -8.53 -1.47
N TRP A 53 -1.85 -9.60 -2.15
CA TRP A 53 -0.48 -9.93 -2.52
C TRP A 53 -0.27 -9.63 -4.01
N ARG A 54 0.88 -9.04 -4.35
CA ARG A 54 1.33 -8.84 -5.74
C ARG A 54 2.67 -9.49 -5.97
N GLN A 55 2.85 -10.06 -7.16
CA GLN A 55 4.10 -10.67 -7.60
C GLN A 55 4.55 -10.08 -8.94
N SER A 56 5.82 -9.68 -9.04
CA SER A 56 6.41 -9.20 -10.29
C SER A 56 6.34 -10.24 -11.40
N LEU A 57 6.37 -9.78 -12.66
CA LEU A 57 6.28 -10.65 -13.84
C LEU A 57 7.37 -11.73 -13.87
N ASP A 58 8.57 -11.40 -13.37
CA ASP A 58 9.72 -12.31 -13.26
C ASP A 58 9.72 -13.15 -11.97
N ARG A 59 8.68 -13.02 -11.14
CA ARG A 59 8.47 -13.71 -9.87
C ARG A 59 9.53 -13.47 -8.79
N LYS A 60 10.43 -12.48 -8.98
CA LYS A 60 11.51 -12.18 -8.03
C LYS A 60 11.08 -11.29 -6.87
N GLN A 61 9.99 -10.55 -7.02
CA GLN A 61 9.48 -9.66 -5.99
C GLN A 61 8.04 -10.01 -5.65
N SER A 62 7.81 -10.26 -4.37
CA SER A 62 6.49 -10.41 -3.75
C SER A 62 6.25 -9.26 -2.77
N ILE A 63 5.11 -8.58 -2.88
CA ILE A 63 4.70 -7.51 -1.96
C ILE A 63 3.32 -7.83 -1.40
N PHE A 64 3.20 -7.77 -0.08
CA PHE A 64 1.93 -7.84 0.64
C PHE A 64 1.48 -6.42 0.98
N CYS A 65 0.29 -6.06 0.53
CA CYS A 65 -0.36 -4.79 0.84
C CYS A 65 -1.49 -5.08 1.82
N ILE A 66 -1.40 -4.53 3.04
CA ILE A 66 -2.38 -4.72 4.10
C ILE A 66 -2.82 -3.33 4.56
N SER A 67 -4.12 -3.11 4.64
CA SER A 67 -4.71 -1.84 5.05
C SER A 67 -5.80 -2.10 6.06
N ASN A 68 -5.67 -1.48 7.24
CA ASN A 68 -6.76 -1.42 8.21
C ASN A 68 -7.82 -0.45 7.70
N ILE A 69 -9.05 -0.95 7.52
CA ILE A 69 -10.21 -0.18 7.05
C ILE A 69 -11.22 0.09 8.17
N SER A 70 -10.87 -0.28 9.41
CA SER A 70 -11.62 0.05 10.63
C SER A 70 -10.97 1.22 11.37
N ASP A 71 -11.67 1.76 12.37
CA ASP A 71 -11.18 2.74 13.33
C ASP A 71 -10.60 2.09 14.61
N GLU A 72 -10.57 0.76 14.67
CA GLU A 72 -10.02 -0.01 15.77
C GLU A 72 -8.64 -0.59 15.42
N GLU A 73 -7.78 -0.80 16.43
CA GLU A 73 -6.51 -1.50 16.26
C GLU A 73 -6.76 -2.98 15.92
N GLN A 74 -6.08 -3.46 14.87
CA GLN A 74 -6.23 -4.83 14.39
C GLN A 74 -4.92 -5.60 14.56
N THR A 75 -5.01 -6.83 15.07
CA THR A 75 -3.88 -7.77 15.11
C THR A 75 -4.06 -8.82 14.02
N ILE A 76 -2.97 -9.14 13.32
CA ILE A 76 -2.94 -10.19 12.29
C ILE A 76 -1.85 -11.20 12.62
N LEU A 77 -2.18 -12.49 12.54
CA LEU A 77 -1.17 -13.54 12.63
C LEU A 77 -0.49 -13.68 11.27
N LEU A 78 0.84 -13.82 11.27
CA LEU A 78 1.58 -14.05 10.03
C LEU A 78 1.16 -15.35 9.33
N SER A 79 0.60 -16.32 10.06
CA SER A 79 0.04 -17.55 9.50
C SER A 79 -1.20 -17.32 8.63
N ASP A 80 -1.96 -16.25 8.90
CA ASP A 80 -3.17 -15.91 8.14
C ASP A 80 -2.82 -15.23 6.81
N ILE A 81 -1.63 -14.64 6.76
CA ILE A 81 -1.02 -14.18 5.52
C ILE A 81 -0.39 -15.42 4.89
N ASN A 82 -1.10 -16.06 3.96
CA ASN A 82 -0.60 -17.18 3.16
C ASN A 82 0.70 -16.77 2.42
N LEU A 83 1.84 -16.81 3.12
CA LEU A 83 3.18 -16.59 2.61
C LEU A 83 3.58 -17.83 1.79
N ILE A 84 2.90 -18.02 0.66
CA ILE A 84 3.20 -19.13 -0.25
C ILE A 84 4.51 -18.79 -0.95
N GLY A 85 5.58 -19.45 -0.56
CA GLY A 85 6.82 -19.56 -1.32
C GLY A 85 7.92 -18.55 -0.95
N THR A 86 8.60 -18.80 0.17
CA THR A 86 10.05 -18.57 0.25
C THR A 86 10.74 -19.93 0.20
N ASP A 87 10.69 -20.59 -0.95
CA ASP A 87 11.71 -21.56 -1.35
C ASP A 87 12.55 -20.91 -2.47
#